data_AF-A0A926ZJX1-F1
#
_entry.id   AF-A0A926ZJX1-F1
#
_cell.length_a   1.000
_cell.length_b   1.000
_cell.length_c   1.000
_cell.angle_alpha   90.00
_cell.angle_beta   90.00
_cell.angle_gamma   90.00
#
_symmetry.space_group_name_H-M   'P 1'
#
loop_
_entity.id
_entity.type
_entity.pdbx_description
1 polymer ?
#
loop_
_entity_poly.entity_id
_entity_poly.type
_entity_poly.pdbx_seq_one_letter_code
_entity_poly.pdbx_strand_id
1 'polypeptide(L)' 'MFKPFYRAENVGNISGTGLGLTIIQKYMELLNGEIKFTSEVGVGTTFTVILPLHS' A
#
# COMPACT_ATOMS: atom_id res chain seq x y z
N MET A 1 1.65 -9.44 -9.38
CA MET A 1 0.86 -8.48 -10.20
C MET A 1 0.15 -7.52 -9.26
N PHE A 2 0.65 -6.29 -9.10
CA PHE A 2 -0.04 -5.21 -8.37
C PHE A 2 -0.91 -4.47 -9.37
N LYS A 3 -2.23 -4.69 -9.33
CA LYS A 3 -3.18 -3.88 -10.09
C LYS A 3 -3.51 -2.64 -9.26
N PRO A 4 -3.35 -1.42 -9.79
CA PRO A 4 -3.93 -0.25 -9.14
C PRO A 4 -5.45 -0.44 -9.12
N PHE A 5 -6.11 0.06 -8.08
CA PHE A 5 -7.58 0.13 -7.93
C PHE A 5 -8.34 -1.08 -7.37
N TYR A 6 -7.74 -1.95 -6.55
CA TYR A 6 -8.58 -2.91 -5.78
C TYR A 6 -9.08 -2.26 -4.48
N ARG A 7 -10.31 -1.71 -4.51
CA ARG A 7 -11.07 -1.43 -3.29
C ARG A 7 -11.57 -2.76 -2.74
N ALA A 8 -11.17 -3.14 -1.53
CA ALA A 8 -11.75 -4.30 -0.87
C ALA A 8 -13.24 -4.02 -0.57
N GLU A 9 -14.12 -4.95 -0.95
CA GLU A 9 -15.58 -4.86 -0.78
C GLU A 9 -16.04 -4.62 0.68
N ASN A 10 -15.18 -4.89 1.65
CA ASN A 10 -15.47 -4.75 3.08
C ASN A 10 -15.30 -3.33 3.64
N VAL A 11 -14.98 -2.35 2.79
CA VAL A 11 -14.86 -0.95 3.21
C VAL A 11 -16.20 -0.26 2.98
N GLY A 12 -17.02 -0.19 4.04
CA GLY A 12 -18.13 0.76 4.14
C GLY A 12 -17.67 2.22 4.04
N ASN A 13 -18.46 3.16 4.56
CA ASN A 13 -18.40 4.64 4.44
C ASN A 13 -17.08 5.36 4.84
N ILE A 14 -15.90 4.87 4.42
CA ILE A 14 -14.60 5.48 4.63
C ILE A 14 -14.25 6.29 3.36
N SER A 15 -14.31 7.61 3.47
CA SER A 15 -13.91 8.52 2.40
C SER A 15 -12.42 8.36 2.09
N GLY A 16 -12.13 7.77 0.94
CA GLY A 16 -10.79 7.64 0.38
C GLY A 16 -10.89 7.36 -1.11
N THR A 17 -10.12 8.07 -1.91
CA THR A 17 -10.09 7.94 -3.38
C THR A 17 -9.37 6.68 -3.86
N GLY A 18 -8.84 5.85 -2.95
CA GLY A 18 -7.98 4.72 -3.29
C GLY A 18 -6.61 5.15 -3.82
N LEU A 19 -6.25 6.44 -3.72
CA LEU A 19 -5.01 6.98 -4.27
C LEU A 19 -3.79 6.75 -3.36
N GLY A 20 -3.98 6.56 -2.05
CA GLY A 20 -2.88 6.51 -1.08
C GLY A 20 -1.82 5.45 -1.40
N LEU A 21 -2.24 4.21 -1.69
CA LEU A 21 -1.34 3.12 -2.07
C LEU A 21 -0.67 3.36 -3.42
N THR A 22 -1.40 3.90 -4.39
CA THR A 22 -0.86 4.27 -5.70
C THR A 22 0.21 5.35 -5.60
N ILE A 23 0.03 6.33 -4.71
CA ILE A 23 1.02 7.37 -4.43
C ILE A 23 2.27 6.75 -3.82
N ILE A 24 2.11 5.92 -2.78
CA ILE A 24 3.25 5.26 -2.13
C ILE A 24 4.01 4.37 -3.13
N GLN A 25 3.31 3.63 -3.99
CA GLN A 25 3.95 2.79 -5.01
C GLN A 25 4.84 3.60 -5.95
N LYS A 26 4.36 4.76 -6.43
CA LYS A 26 5.18 5.66 -7.27
C LYS A 26 6.42 6.15 -6.53
N TYR A 27 6.30 6.51 -5.26
CA TYR A 27 7.45 6.93 -4.46
C TYR A 27 8.43 5.79 -4.20
N MET A 28 7.94 4.57 -3.99
CA MET A 28 8.82 3.40 -3.84
C MET A 28 9.60 3.11 -5.11
N GLU A 29 8.99 3.24 -6.29
CA GLU A 29 9.71 3.12 -7.57
C GLU A 29 10.80 4.19 -7.72
N LEU A 30 10.51 5.44 -7.37
CA LEU A 30 11.48 6.55 -7.45
C LEU A 30 12.64 6.41 -6.44
N LEU A 31 12.36 5.85 -5.27
CA LEU A 31 13.33 5.70 -4.19
C LEU A 31 14.06 4.35 -4.23
N ASN A 32 13.84 3.53 -5.26
CA ASN A 32 14.29 2.14 -5.31
C ASN A 32 13.93 1.35 -4.03
N GLY A 33 12.80 1.72 -3.42
CA GLY A 33 12.24 1.13 -2.23
C GLY A 33 11.26 0.00 -2.54
N GLU A 34 10.88 -0.72 -1.49
CA GLU A 34 9.91 -1.81 -1.55
C GLU A 34 8.79 -1.56 -0.53
N ILE A 35 7.55 -1.87 -0.90
CA ILE A 35 6.41 -1.88 0.03
C ILE A 35 5.81 -3.29 0.11
N LYS A 36 5.59 -3.76 1.33
CA LYS A 36 4.92 -5.03 1.65
C LYS A 36 3.70 -4.75 2.52
N PHE A 37 2.69 -5.60 2.45
CA PHE A 37 1.57 -5.56 3.37
C PHE A 37 1.15 -6.97 3.77
N THR A 38 0.67 -7.09 5.00
CA THR A 38 0.10 -8.31 5.55
C THR A 38 -1.20 -7.93 6.23
N SER A 39 -2.28 -8.63 5.91
CA SER A 39 -3.59 -8.37 6.49
C SER A 39 -4.20 -9.68 6.95
N GLU A 40 -4.73 -9.69 8.16
CA GLU A 40 -5.44 -10.82 8.73
C GLU A 40 -6.78 -10.34 9.32
N VAL A 41 -7.85 -11.02 8.93
CA VAL A 41 -9.22 -10.65 9.32
C VAL A 41 -9.36 -10.79 10.83
N GLY A 42 -9.82 -9.74 11.50
CA GLY A 42 -9.97 -9.71 12.96
C GLY A 42 -8.69 -9.39 13.75
N VAL A 43 -7.53 -9.35 13.09
CA VAL A 43 -6.24 -8.94 13.71
C VAL A 43 -5.85 -7.53 13.25
N GLY A 44 -5.99 -7.26 11.95
CA GLY A 44 -5.71 -5.96 11.35
C GLY A 44 -4.84 -6.04 10.10
N THR A 45 -4.28 -4.89 9.72
CA THR A 45 -3.42 -4.76 8.55
C THR A 45 -2.12 -4.06 8.92
N THR A 46 -0.99 -4.62 8.49
CA THR A 46 0.34 -4.05 8.65
C THR A 46 0.95 -3.75 7.30
N PHE A 47 1.43 -2.52 7.12
CA PHE A 47 2.20 -2.09 5.95
C PHE A 47 3.67 -1.91 6.35
N THR A 48 4.58 -2.44 5.55
CA THR A 48 6.03 -2.34 5.76
C THR A 48 6.66 -1.66 4.55
N VAL A 49 7.41 -0.60 4.80
CA VAL A 49 8.15 0.16 3.78
C VAL A 49 9.64 -0.05 4.00
N ILE A 50 10.35 -0.40 2.94
CA ILE A 50 11.79 -0.68 2.94
C ILE A 50 12.43 0.30 1.97
N LEU A 51 13.40 1.08 2.45
CA LEU A 51 14.12 2.07 1.64
C LEU A 51 15.62 1.73 1.65
N PRO A 52 16.30 1.81 0.50
CA PRO A 52 17.75 1.68 0.44
C PRO A 52 18.42 2.85 1.15
N LEU A 53 19.47 2.57 1.94
CA LEU A 53 20.19 3.58 2.72
C LEU A 53 21.16 4.42 1.87
N HIS A 54 21.58 3.89 0.71
CA HIS A 54 22.52 4.53 -0.21
C HIS A 54 22.12 4.26 -1.67
N SER A 55 22.29 5.26 -2.54
CA SER A 55 22.03 5.22 -4.00
C SER A 55 23.27 4.88 -4.80
#